data_AF-A0A7C6VZV2-F1
#
_entry.id   AF-A0A7C6VZV2-F1
#
_cell.length_a   1.000
_cell.length_b   1.000
_cell.length_c   1.000
_cell.angle_alpha   90.00
_cell.angle_beta   90.00
_cell.angle_gamma   90.00
#
_symmetry.space_group_name_H-M   'P 1'
#
loop_
_entity.id
_entity.type
_entity.pdbx_description
1 polymer ?
#
loop_
_entity_poly.entity_id
_entity_poly.type
_entity_poly.pdbx_seq_one_letter_code
_entity_poly.pdbx_strand_id
1 'polypeptide(L)'
;MKNIDQMLRLFRDDLPAGSKTAAAIDRGASLEEISELAEEEGLHKLASVLFEAEQEALREGSAAVEDAAATTDRFIRTFRQDLPDGGKTAAAIDRGASWEEISELAEEEGLHQLASVLFEAEQEKLRGRS
;
A
#
# COMPACT_ATOMS: atom_id res chain seq x y z
N MET A 1 9.23 3.48 -15.38
CA MET A 1 9.96 3.23 -14.12
C MET A 1 11.42 3.56 -14.34
N LYS A 2 11.90 4.69 -13.81
CA LYS A 2 13.35 4.94 -13.74
C LYS A 2 13.90 3.96 -12.70
N ASN A 3 14.87 3.13 -13.09
CA ASN A 3 15.42 2.08 -12.24
C ASN A 3 16.13 2.72 -11.04
N ILE A 4 15.45 2.77 -9.88
CA ILE A 4 16.05 3.21 -8.61
C ILE A 4 17.31 2.38 -8.31
N ASP A 5 17.29 1.08 -8.59
CA ASP A 5 18.48 0.21 -8.51
C ASP A 5 19.65 0.64 -9.40
N GLN A 6 19.39 1.12 -10.62
CA GLN A 6 20.44 1.63 -11.50
C GLN A 6 21.00 2.94 -10.98
N MET A 7 20.13 3.81 -10.44
CA MET A 7 20.54 5.06 -9.85
C MET A 7 21.39 4.83 -8.59
N LEU A 8 20.96 3.93 -7.69
CA LEU A 8 21.72 3.53 -6.50
C LEU A 8 23.10 2.98 -6.86
N ARG A 9 23.20 2.17 -7.92
CA ARG A 9 24.50 1.68 -8.43
C ARG A 9 25.40 2.80 -8.94
N LEU A 10 24.86 3.77 -9.68
CA LEU A 10 25.62 4.92 -10.16
C LEU A 10 26.17 5.75 -9.00
N PHE A 11 25.34 6.04 -7.99
CA PHE A 11 25.81 6.74 -6.80
C PHE A 11 26.82 5.93 -6.00
N ARG A 12 26.65 4.61 -5.92
CA ARG A 12 27.59 3.73 -5.24
C ARG A 12 29.00 3.78 -5.85
N ASP A 13 29.09 3.86 -7.18
CA ASP A 13 30.36 3.99 -7.90
C ASP A 13 31.05 5.35 -7.68
N ASP A 14 30.28 6.41 -7.44
CA ASP A 14 30.77 7.76 -7.13
C ASP A 14 31.13 7.95 -5.64
N LEU A 15 30.76 7.01 -4.76
CA LEU A 15 30.99 7.12 -3.31
C LEU A 15 32.32 6.48 -2.86
N PRO A 16 33.04 7.11 -1.91
CA PRO A 16 34.26 6.54 -1.37
C PRO A 16 33.98 5.26 -0.58
N ALA A 17 34.93 4.32 -0.59
CA ALA A 17 34.79 3.02 0.07
C ALA A 17 34.55 3.07 1.60
N GLY A 18 34.76 4.23 2.24
CA GLY A 18 34.48 4.46 3.66
C GLY A 18 33.14 5.14 3.96
N SER A 19 32.33 5.44 2.93
CA SER A 19 31.02 6.08 3.11
C SER A 19 30.01 5.11 3.75
N LYS A 20 29.27 5.60 4.74
CA LYS A 20 28.16 4.86 5.34
C LYS A 20 27.03 4.66 4.34
N THR A 21 26.74 5.67 3.51
CA THR A 21 25.74 5.57 2.44
C THR A 21 26.10 4.47 1.44
N ALA A 22 27.38 4.36 1.05
CA ALA A 22 27.86 3.29 0.20
C ALA A 22 27.62 1.90 0.82
N ALA A 23 27.94 1.73 2.10
CA ALA A 23 27.70 0.48 2.82
C ALA A 23 26.21 0.14 2.94
N ALA A 24 25.34 1.15 3.09
CA ALA A 24 23.89 0.97 3.11
C ALA A 24 23.34 0.50 1.76
N ILE A 25 23.85 1.06 0.65
CA ILE A 25 23.50 0.61 -0.69
C ILE A 25 23.96 -0.84 -0.91
N ASP A 26 25.19 -1.18 -0.51
CA ASP A 26 25.76 -2.53 -0.70
C ASP A 26 24.97 -3.63 0.04
N ARG A 27 24.37 -3.31 1.19
CA ARG A 27 23.53 -4.26 1.95
C ARG A 27 22.07 -4.27 1.52
N GLY A 28 21.67 -3.45 0.54
CA GLY A 28 20.28 -3.35 0.09
C GLY A 28 19.35 -2.74 1.15
N ALA A 29 19.78 -1.68 1.82
CA ALA A 29 18.98 -0.95 2.79
C ALA A 29 17.73 -0.30 2.17
N SER A 30 16.78 0.12 3.01
CA SER A 30 15.62 0.89 2.55
C SER A 30 16.04 2.27 2.02
N LEU A 31 15.23 2.85 1.13
CA LEU A 31 15.48 4.19 0.59
C LEU A 31 15.56 5.26 1.69
N GLU A 32 14.71 5.13 2.70
CA GLU A 32 14.71 5.96 3.92
C GLU A 32 16.09 5.96 4.59
N GLU A 33 16.63 4.77 4.89
CA GLU A 33 17.89 4.62 5.61
C GLU A 33 19.08 5.09 4.76
N ILE A 34 19.07 4.85 3.45
CA ILE A 34 20.10 5.35 2.52
C ILE A 34 20.03 6.88 2.44
N SER A 35 18.82 7.45 2.40
CA SER A 35 18.59 8.90 2.37
C SER A 35 19.09 9.58 3.63
N GLU A 36 18.80 9.04 4.82
CA GLU A 36 19.25 9.57 6.10
C GLU A 36 20.79 9.58 6.18
N LEU A 37 21.44 8.47 5.83
CA LEU A 37 22.90 8.38 5.81
C LEU A 37 23.51 9.32 4.76
N ALA A 38 22.88 9.48 3.60
CA ALA A 38 23.31 10.43 2.59
C ALA A 38 23.25 11.87 3.12
N GLU A 39 22.21 12.23 3.88
CA GLU A 39 22.09 13.54 4.51
C GLU A 39 23.15 13.76 5.59
N GLU A 40 23.42 12.76 6.44
CA GLU A 40 24.51 12.79 7.44
C GLU A 40 25.89 13.03 6.81
N GLU A 41 26.15 12.43 5.64
CA GLU A 41 27.41 12.55 4.92
C GLU A 41 27.48 13.80 4.01
N GLY A 42 26.44 14.65 4.01
CA GLY A 42 26.38 15.89 3.22
C GLY A 42 26.08 15.67 1.73
N LEU A 43 25.62 14.48 1.36
CA LEU A 43 25.22 14.09 0.00
C LEU A 43 23.78 14.54 -0.28
N HIS A 44 23.50 15.83 -0.07
CA HIS A 44 22.13 16.37 -0.12
C HIS A 44 21.40 16.07 -1.43
N LYS A 45 22.11 16.06 -2.57
CA LYS A 45 21.51 15.71 -3.86
C LYS A 45 21.01 14.26 -3.92
N LEU A 46 21.76 13.33 -3.31
CA LEU A 46 21.37 11.93 -3.25
C LEU A 46 20.19 11.77 -2.28
N ALA A 47 20.29 12.35 -1.09
CA ALA A 47 19.22 12.33 -0.09
C ALA A 47 17.89 12.88 -0.66
N SER A 48 17.91 14.05 -1.31
CA SER A 48 16.69 14.63 -1.91
C SER A 48 16.07 13.72 -2.97
N VAL A 49 16.88 13.12 -3.84
CA VAL A 49 16.36 12.24 -4.90
C VAL A 49 15.81 10.93 -4.33
N LEU A 50 16.43 10.37 -3.30
CA LEU A 50 15.94 9.16 -2.63
C LEU A 50 14.66 9.42 -1.85
N PHE A 51 14.59 10.55 -1.15
CA PHE A 51 13.38 10.99 -0.47
C PHE A 51 12.23 11.24 -1.45
N GLU A 52 12.49 11.91 -2.58
CA GLU A 52 11.47 12.08 -3.63
C GLU A 52 10.97 10.73 -4.16
N ALA A 53 11.90 9.79 -4.43
CA ALA A 53 11.55 8.46 -4.91
C ALA A 53 10.75 7.64 -3.89
N GLU A 54 11.10 7.74 -2.60
CA GLU A 54 10.35 7.13 -1.50
C GLU A 54 8.92 7.69 -1.41
N GLN A 55 8.79 9.01 -1.47
CA GLN A 55 7.50 9.70 -1.43
C GLN A 55 6.63 9.38 -2.65
N GLU A 56 7.22 9.23 -3.83
CA GLU A 56 6.54 8.75 -5.03
C GLU A 56 6.05 7.31 -4.86
N ALA A 57 6.89 6.40 -4.36
CA ALA A 57 6.50 5.00 -4.12
C ALA A 57 5.36 4.88 -3.08
N LEU A 58 5.42 5.66 -1.99
CA LEU A 58 4.35 5.74 -1.00
C LEU A 58 3.04 6.27 -1.61
N ARG A 59 3.12 7.28 -2.48
CA ARG A 59 1.94 7.83 -3.18
C ARG A 59 1.35 6.82 -4.17
N GLU A 60 2.18 6.11 -4.93
CA GLU A 60 1.73 5.07 -5.86
C GLU A 60 1.05 3.91 -5.10
N GLY A 61 1.62 3.48 -3.97
CA GLY A 61 1.00 2.51 -3.08
C GLY A 61 -0.35 2.98 -2.54
N SER A 62 -0.43 4.24 -2.08
CA SER A 62 -1.69 4.82 -1.59
C SER A 62 -2.75 4.92 -2.69
N ALA A 63 -2.39 5.33 -3.90
CA ALA A 63 -3.32 5.45 -5.02
C ALA A 63 -3.86 4.08 -5.47
N ALA A 64 -3.03 3.03 -5.44
CA ALA A 64 -3.46 1.66 -5.72
C ALA A 64 -4.45 1.15 -4.64
N VAL A 65 -4.20 1.45 -3.36
CA VAL A 65 -5.11 1.10 -2.26
C VAL A 65 -6.44 1.85 -2.36
N GLU A 66 -6.42 3.13 -2.76
CA GLU A 66 -7.65 3.91 -2.99
C GLU A 66 -8.48 3.36 -4.16
N ASP A 67 -7.84 2.92 -5.25
CA ASP A 67 -8.54 2.31 -6.40
C ASP A 67 -9.14 0.93 -6.05
N ALA A 68 -8.41 0.12 -5.28
CA ALA A 68 -8.90 -1.16 -4.77
C ALA A 68 -10.11 -0.97 -3.82
N ALA A 69 -10.07 0.04 -2.96
CA ALA A 69 -11.19 0.37 -2.09
C ALA A 69 -12.42 0.84 -2.87
N ALA A 70 -12.23 1.74 -3.84
CA ALA A 70 -13.32 2.19 -4.71
C ALA A 70 -13.94 1.04 -5.52
N THR A 71 -13.13 0.07 -5.95
CA THR A 71 -13.59 -1.13 -6.65
C THR A 71 -14.42 -2.03 -5.73
N THR A 72 -13.95 -2.25 -4.50
CA THR A 72 -14.66 -3.03 -3.48
C THR A 72 -15.99 -2.38 -3.11
N ASP A 73 -16.03 -1.06 -2.93
CA ASP A 73 -17.26 -0.30 -2.70
C ASP A 73 -18.28 -0.44 -3.85
N ARG A 74 -17.81 -0.41 -5.10
CA ARG A 74 -18.68 -0.67 -6.26
C ARG A 74 -19.22 -2.09 -6.25
N PHE A 75 -18.38 -3.08 -5.96
CA PHE A 75 -18.78 -4.47 -5.85
C PHE A 75 -19.88 -4.66 -4.78
N ILE A 76 -19.71 -4.07 -3.59
CA ILE A 76 -20.71 -4.11 -2.51
C ILE A 76 -22.05 -3.54 -2.98
N ARG A 77 -22.03 -2.39 -3.65
CA ARG A 77 -23.26 -1.74 -4.16
C ARG A 77 -23.95 -2.57 -5.23
N THR A 78 -23.20 -3.24 -6.09
CA THR A 78 -23.76 -4.17 -7.08
C THR A 78 -24.36 -5.38 -6.38
N PHE A 79 -23.63 -6.00 -5.45
CA PHE A 79 -24.10 -7.16 -4.70
C PHE A 79 -25.38 -6.86 -3.89
N ARG A 80 -25.51 -5.63 -3.37
CA ARG A 80 -26.72 -5.16 -2.69
C ARG A 80 -27.97 -5.20 -3.57
N GLN A 81 -27.86 -5.04 -4.89
CA GLN A 81 -29.00 -5.10 -5.80
C GLN A 81 -29.55 -6.52 -5.93
N ASP A 82 -28.70 -7.53 -5.71
CA ASP A 82 -29.07 -8.95 -5.77
C ASP A 82 -29.51 -9.51 -4.40
N LEU A 83 -29.37 -8.72 -3.33
CA LEU A 83 -29.74 -9.11 -1.97
C LEU A 83 -31.22 -8.82 -1.66
N PRO A 84 -31.89 -9.71 -0.90
CA PRO A 84 -33.23 -9.45 -0.41
C PRO A 84 -33.22 -8.33 0.64
N ASP A 85 -34.19 -7.42 0.58
CA ASP A 85 -34.28 -6.24 1.45
C ASP A 85 -34.46 -6.56 2.96
N GLY A 86 -34.75 -7.82 3.30
CA GLY A 86 -34.86 -8.29 4.68
C GLY A 86 -33.58 -8.85 5.30
N GLY A 87 -32.48 -8.95 4.53
CA GLY A 87 -31.21 -9.51 5.00
C GLY A 87 -30.44 -8.55 5.90
N LYS A 88 -29.76 -9.09 6.92
CA LYS A 88 -28.88 -8.32 7.80
C LYS A 88 -27.73 -7.69 7.00
N THR A 89 -27.18 -8.41 6.04
CA THR A 89 -26.11 -7.94 5.15
C THR A 89 -26.59 -6.79 4.28
N ALA A 90 -27.81 -6.86 3.74
CA ALA A 90 -28.40 -5.79 2.96
C ALA A 90 -28.55 -4.50 3.79
N ALA A 91 -29.08 -4.63 5.01
CA ALA A 91 -29.20 -3.51 5.95
C ALA A 91 -27.84 -2.93 6.37
N ALA A 92 -26.81 -3.78 6.52
CA ALA A 92 -25.46 -3.35 6.84
C ALA A 92 -24.83 -2.53 5.71
N ILE A 93 -25.04 -2.96 4.46
CA ILE A 93 -24.60 -2.21 3.29
C ILE A 93 -25.32 -0.86 3.20
N ASP A 94 -26.64 -0.83 3.40
CA ASP A 94 -27.45 0.39 3.27
C ASP A 94 -27.07 1.47 4.29
N ARG A 95 -26.65 1.08 5.50
CA ARG A 95 -26.16 2.01 6.52
C ARG A 95 -24.68 2.40 6.37
N GLY A 96 -23.97 1.82 5.39
CA GLY A 96 -22.54 2.05 5.20
C GLY A 96 -21.68 1.49 6.33
N ALA A 97 -21.98 0.26 6.78
CA ALA A 97 -21.16 -0.44 7.77
C ALA A 97 -19.73 -0.71 7.26
N SER A 98 -18.81 -1.05 8.17
CA SER A 98 -17.44 -1.42 7.79
C SER A 98 -17.42 -2.72 6.99
N TRP A 99 -16.39 -2.93 6.16
CA TRP A 99 -16.23 -4.18 5.42
C TRP A 99 -16.14 -5.39 6.34
N GLU A 100 -15.49 -5.25 7.49
CA GLU A 100 -15.46 -6.27 8.55
C GLU A 100 -16.88 -6.66 8.98
N GLU A 101 -17.70 -5.69 9.36
CA GLU A 101 -19.07 -5.94 9.83
C GLU A 101 -19.97 -6.51 8.73
N ILE A 102 -19.85 -6.02 7.49
CA ILE A 102 -20.58 -6.57 6.35
C ILE A 102 -20.12 -8.00 6.06
N SER A 103 -18.82 -8.29 6.18
CA SER A 103 -18.27 -9.63 5.95
C SER A 103 -18.76 -10.65 6.98
N GLU A 104 -18.84 -10.27 8.25
CA GLU A 104 -19.34 -11.12 9.33
C GLU A 104 -20.82 -11.47 9.11
N LEU A 105 -21.65 -10.46 8.81
CA LEU A 105 -23.07 -10.66 8.52
C LEU A 105 -23.29 -11.47 7.24
N ALA A 106 -22.46 -11.24 6.22
CA ALA A 106 -22.49 -12.01 4.99
C ALA A 106 -22.18 -13.49 5.26
N GLU A 107 -21.19 -13.79 6.11
CA GLU A 107 -20.85 -15.16 6.48
C GLU A 107 -21.99 -15.82 7.29
N GLU A 108 -22.60 -15.10 8.24
CA GLU A 108 -23.78 -15.59 8.98
C GLU A 108 -24.96 -15.94 8.07
N GLU A 109 -25.16 -15.18 6.99
CA GLU A 109 -26.24 -15.37 6.02
C GLU A 109 -25.88 -16.33 4.87
N GLY A 110 -24.67 -16.91 4.88
CA GLY A 110 -24.19 -17.87 3.86
C GLY A 110 -23.74 -17.22 2.55
N LEU A 111 -23.52 -15.90 2.54
CA LEU A 111 -23.04 -15.10 1.42
C LEU A 111 -21.50 -15.15 1.36
N HIS A 112 -20.95 -16.37 1.33
CA HIS A 112 -19.51 -16.64 1.45
C HIS A 112 -18.65 -15.89 0.42
N GLN A 113 -19.18 -15.66 -0.79
CA GLN A 113 -18.48 -14.89 -1.82
C GLN A 113 -18.28 -13.43 -1.41
N LEU A 114 -19.30 -12.79 -0.85
CA LEU A 114 -19.20 -11.42 -0.36
C LEU A 114 -18.28 -11.36 0.87
N ALA A 115 -18.47 -12.28 1.82
CA ALA A 115 -17.62 -12.35 3.02
C ALA A 115 -16.13 -12.49 2.67
N SER A 116 -15.80 -13.40 1.73
CA SER A 116 -14.41 -13.64 1.31
C SER A 116 -13.80 -12.43 0.62
N VAL A 117 -14.52 -11.79 -0.31
CA VAL A 117 -14.02 -10.60 -1.03
C VAL A 117 -13.74 -9.45 -0.06
N LEU A 118 -14.64 -9.20 0.89
CA LEU A 118 -14.48 -8.12 1.87
C LEU A 118 -13.34 -8.38 2.85
N PHE A 119 -13.19 -9.63 3.30
CA PHE A 119 -12.09 -10.02 4.18
C PHE A 119 -10.73 -9.87 3.47
N GLU A 120 -10.62 -10.30 2.22
CA GLU A 120 -9.41 -10.12 1.42
C GLU A 120 -9.09 -8.65 1.17
N ALA A 121 -10.09 -7.83 0.82
CA ALA A 121 -9.92 -6.39 0.61
C ALA A 121 -9.44 -5.67 1.89
N GLU A 122 -9.99 -6.04 3.06
CA GLU A 122 -9.55 -5.47 4.34
C GLU A 122 -8.09 -5.86 4.65
N GLN A 123 -7.68 -7.11 4.38
CA GLN A 123 -6.28 -7.52 4.53
C GLN A 123 -5.34 -6.77 3.58
N GLU A 124 -5.75 -6.58 2.32
CA GLU A 124 -4.94 -5.84 1.34
C GLU A 124 -4.73 -4.38 1.75
N LYS A 125 -5.78 -3.74 2.28
CA LYS A 125 -5.71 -2.38 2.83
C LYS A 125 -4.76 -2.27 4.03
N LEU A 126 -4.68 -3.31 4.86
CA LEU A 126 -3.72 -3.37 5.98
C LEU A 126 -2.28 -3.58 5.48
N ARG A 127 -2.07 -4.38 4.44
CA ARG A 127 -0.76 -4.60 3.81
C ARG A 127 -0.24 -3.39 3.04
N GLY A 128 -1.12 -2.65 2.36
CA GLY A 128 -0.74 -1.42 1.65
C GLY A 128 -0.44 -0.23 2.58
N ARG A 129 -0.68 -0.39 3.89
CA ARG A 129 -0.40 0.60 4.94
C ARG A 129 0.88 0.33 5.73
N SER A 130 1.52 -0.82 5.52
CA SER A 130 2.78 -1.25 6.16
C SER A 130 3.97 -1.06 5.25
#